data_AF-A0A1F7WUL8-F1
#
_entry.id   AF-A0A1F7WUL8-F1
#
_cell.length_a   1.000
_cell.length_b   1.000
_cell.length_c   1.000
_cell.angle_alpha   90.00
_cell.angle_beta   90.00
_cell.angle_gamma   90.00
#
_symmetry.space_group_name_H-M   'P 1'
#
loop_
_entity.id
_entity.type
_entity.pdbx_description
1 polymer ?
#
loop_
_entity_poly.entity_id
_entity_poly.type
_entity_poly.pdbx_seq_one_letter_code
_entity_poly.pdbx_strand_id
1 'polypeptide(L)'
;MEPEGTQEVQVPQDASPSSNGESGGKKWPYVLIVVILFLLVGGAAYYFGFRNRGGSEEPTPTPTPEAISPTPTEEPKTTGSPTPTKKPTSTPTPTLTPTPASQTMTLSAAASLDGFQSSNGGGNTGIEIRAGRNSNLITRGFVSFDISGIPSGKIIDSATLRLYQTSITGNPYGVGSSLKVDHLDYGSTFENADYSAGSISSSFGTLTANATIEWKDLDVLDRLKNDISAGRTRSQYRLHFAIENIGGDVTGDFANFESANNSTGSGNTPQLVVKYH
;
A
#
# COMPACT_ATOMS: atom_id res chain seq x y z
N MET A 1 -64.72 26.94 60.06
CA MET A 1 -63.95 28.14 59.66
C MET A 1 -62.95 28.39 60.77
N GLU A 2 -61.74 27.90 60.56
CA GLU A 2 -60.63 27.93 61.49
C GLU A 2 -59.38 28.16 60.63
N PRO A 3 -58.45 29.04 61.05
CA PRO A 3 -57.57 29.76 60.12
C PRO A 3 -56.32 28.99 59.69
N GLU A 4 -55.89 29.31 58.47
CA GLU A 4 -54.77 28.73 57.73
C GLU A 4 -53.40 29.00 58.36
N GLY A 5 -52.54 27.97 58.32
CA GLY A 5 -51.16 28.00 58.77
C GLY A 5 -50.22 28.67 57.77
N THR A 6 -49.31 29.49 58.28
CA THR A 6 -48.22 30.10 57.50
C THR A 6 -46.98 29.21 57.63
N GLN A 7 -46.45 28.73 56.51
CA GLN A 7 -45.24 27.90 56.45
C GLN A 7 -43.98 28.78 56.48
N GLU A 8 -43.01 28.40 57.33
CA GLU A 8 -41.65 28.94 57.32
C GLU A 8 -40.86 28.44 56.11
N VAL A 9 -40.13 29.37 55.49
CA VAL A 9 -39.25 29.15 54.34
C VAL A 9 -37.93 28.54 54.81
N GLN A 10 -37.65 27.29 54.42
CA GLN A 10 -36.30 26.70 54.55
C GLN A 10 -35.48 26.96 53.27
N VAL A 11 -34.34 27.63 53.45
CA VAL A 11 -33.32 27.88 52.42
C VAL A 11 -32.45 26.62 52.25
N PRO A 12 -32.09 26.19 51.02
CA PRO A 12 -31.23 25.02 50.82
C PRO A 12 -29.80 25.27 51.29
N GLN A 13 -29.23 24.26 51.95
CA GLN A 13 -27.88 24.22 52.48
C GLN A 13 -26.86 24.02 51.34
N ASP A 14 -25.89 24.92 51.22
CA ASP A 14 -24.74 24.79 50.32
C ASP A 14 -23.94 23.53 50.59
N ALA A 15 -23.73 22.72 49.55
CA ALA A 15 -22.80 21.59 49.58
C ALA A 15 -21.36 22.09 49.51
N SER A 16 -20.59 21.90 50.59
CA SER A 16 -19.13 22.06 50.58
C SER A 16 -18.46 20.87 49.84
N PRO A 17 -17.37 21.08 49.09
CA PRO A 17 -16.70 20.02 48.35
C PRO A 17 -15.83 19.15 49.27
N SER A 18 -16.02 17.83 49.18
CA SER A 18 -15.13 16.83 49.79
C SER A 18 -13.80 16.79 49.02
N SER A 19 -12.71 17.22 49.66
CA SER A 19 -11.35 16.97 49.18
C SER A 19 -10.88 15.59 49.65
N ASN A 20 -10.94 14.60 48.76
CA ASN A 20 -10.26 13.33 48.98
C ASN A 20 -8.74 13.53 48.85
N GLY A 21 -8.05 13.51 49.98
CA GLY A 21 -6.59 13.51 50.05
C GLY A 21 -6.03 12.18 49.59
N GLU A 22 -5.37 12.18 48.43
CA GLU A 22 -4.58 11.05 47.93
C GLU A 22 -3.18 11.10 48.54
N SER A 23 -2.81 10.01 49.24
CA SER A 23 -1.54 9.81 49.94
C SER A 23 -0.36 9.74 48.96
N GLY A 24 0.41 10.83 48.87
CA GLY A 24 1.66 10.93 48.12
C GLY A 24 2.80 10.09 48.72
N GLY A 25 2.82 8.80 48.40
CA GLY A 25 3.95 7.91 48.66
C GLY A 25 5.18 8.27 47.81
N LYS A 26 6.33 8.47 48.48
CA LYS A 26 7.64 8.86 47.93
C LYS A 26 8.16 7.88 46.85
N LYS A 27 7.77 8.08 45.58
CA LYS A 27 8.31 7.33 44.41
C LYS A 27 9.50 7.99 43.71
N TRP A 28 9.92 9.17 44.18
CA TRP A 28 11.03 9.91 43.55
C TRP A 28 12.40 9.20 43.52
N PRO A 29 12.81 8.36 44.51
CA PRO A 29 14.13 7.71 44.41
C PRO A 29 14.18 6.66 43.28
N TYR A 30 13.06 6.04 42.91
CA TYR A 30 13.03 5.03 41.84
C TYR A 30 13.14 5.64 40.44
N VAL A 31 12.57 6.83 40.22
CA VAL A 31 12.69 7.55 38.95
C VAL A 31 14.14 7.95 38.70
N LEU A 32 14.86 8.39 39.74
CA LEU A 32 16.27 8.76 39.65
C LEU A 32 17.17 7.56 39.31
N ILE A 33 16.89 6.39 39.90
CA ILE A 33 17.63 5.15 39.59
C ILE A 33 17.40 4.72 38.13
N VAL A 34 16.17 4.79 37.62
CA VAL A 34 15.86 4.42 36.23
C VAL A 34 16.53 5.37 35.23
N VAL A 35 16.54 6.68 35.51
CA VAL A 35 17.22 7.66 34.65
C VAL A 35 18.73 7.44 34.62
N ILE A 36 19.36 7.17 35.77
CA ILE A 36 20.79 6.85 35.82
C ILE A 36 21.10 5.57 35.04
N LEU A 37 20.23 4.56 35.14
CA LEU A 37 20.41 3.29 34.42
C LEU A 37 20.30 3.48 32.90
N PHE A 38 19.35 4.30 32.44
CA PHE A 38 19.24 4.67 31.02
C PHE A 38 20.46 5.46 30.52
N LEU A 39 21.00 6.38 31.32
CA LEU A 39 22.20 7.15 30.95
C LEU A 39 23.45 6.26 30.89
N LEU A 40 23.58 5.28 31.77
CA LEU A 40 24.70 4.32 31.75
C LEU A 40 24.62 3.37 30.54
N VAL A 41 23.43 2.85 30.22
CA VAL A 41 23.22 1.97 29.06
C VAL A 41 23.40 2.75 27.74
N GLY A 42 22.86 3.95 27.65
CA GLY A 42 23.04 4.83 26.49
C GLY A 42 24.49 5.25 26.29
N GLY A 43 25.19 5.60 27.38
CA GLY A 43 26.62 5.95 27.37
C GLY A 43 27.50 4.77 26.93
N ALA A 44 27.21 3.56 27.39
CA ALA A 44 27.92 2.35 26.95
C ALA A 44 27.68 2.04 25.46
N ALA A 45 26.43 2.12 24.98
CA ALA A 45 26.12 1.92 23.57
C ALA A 45 26.81 2.96 22.66
N TYR A 46 26.89 4.22 23.10
CA TYR A 46 27.61 5.27 22.39
C TYR A 46 29.12 5.01 22.37
N TYR A 47 29.71 4.65 23.51
CA TYR A 47 31.16 4.41 23.63
C TYR A 47 31.62 3.18 22.82
N PHE A 48 30.84 2.10 22.82
CA PHE A 48 31.15 0.89 22.03
C PHE A 48 30.80 1.04 20.54
N GLY A 49 29.75 1.80 20.20
CA GLY A 49 29.36 2.06 18.81
C GLY A 49 30.36 2.94 18.05
N PHE A 50 31.08 3.83 18.76
CA PHE A 50 32.03 4.75 18.13
C PHE A 50 33.46 4.18 17.99
N ARG A 51 33.83 3.15 18.75
CA ARG A 51 35.18 2.57 18.70
C ARG A 51 35.41 1.59 17.54
N ASN A 52 34.34 1.16 16.86
CA ASN A 52 34.39 0.15 15.79
C ASN A 52 34.19 0.69 14.35
N ARG A 53 34.27 2.02 14.14
CA ARG A 53 34.30 2.62 12.79
C ARG A 53 35.70 3.12 12.41
N GLY A 54 36.70 2.28 12.62
CA GLY A 54 38.08 2.48 12.18
C GLY A 54 38.44 1.52 11.05
N GLY A 55 37.76 1.64 9.91
CA GLY A 55 38.02 0.85 8.71
C GLY A 55 37.80 1.74 7.49
N SER A 56 38.79 2.57 7.18
CA SER A 56 38.84 3.33 5.93
C SER A 56 39.20 2.34 4.82
N GLU A 57 38.19 1.78 4.15
CA GLU A 57 38.42 1.10 2.88
C GLU A 57 38.75 2.15 1.82
N GLU A 58 40.04 2.20 1.49
CA GLU A 58 40.62 2.99 0.41
C GLU A 58 40.07 2.50 -0.94
N PRO A 59 39.64 3.39 -1.86
CA PRO A 59 39.14 2.96 -3.17
C PRO A 59 40.30 2.37 -3.99
N THR A 60 40.21 1.08 -4.29
CA THR A 60 41.09 0.39 -5.23
C THR A 60 41.07 1.12 -6.59
N PRO A 61 42.23 1.46 -7.19
CA PRO A 61 42.25 2.12 -8.49
C PRO A 61 41.60 1.23 -9.55
N THR A 62 40.66 1.81 -10.29
CA THR A 62 40.06 1.22 -11.49
C THR A 62 41.17 0.94 -12.51
N PRO A 63 41.25 -0.26 -13.11
CA PRO A 63 42.22 -0.53 -14.16
C PRO A 63 41.93 0.35 -15.39
N THR A 64 42.93 1.13 -15.79
CA THR A 64 43.00 1.84 -17.06
C THR A 64 42.84 0.83 -18.21
N PRO A 65 41.95 1.05 -19.19
CA PRO A 65 41.88 0.18 -20.36
C PRO A 65 43.17 0.30 -21.17
N GLU A 66 43.91 -0.80 -21.28
CA GLU A 66 45.05 -0.96 -22.18
C GLU A 66 44.58 -0.79 -23.63
N ALA A 67 45.23 0.12 -24.35
CA ALA A 67 45.02 0.30 -25.78
C ALA A 67 45.49 -0.95 -26.53
N ILE A 68 44.54 -1.67 -27.13
CA ILE A 68 44.82 -2.76 -28.06
C ILE A 68 45.49 -2.22 -29.32
N SER A 69 46.74 -2.65 -29.53
CA SER A 69 47.54 -2.42 -30.73
C SER A 69 46.95 -3.17 -31.93
N PRO A 70 46.89 -2.60 -33.14
CA PRO A 70 46.40 -3.31 -34.32
C PRO A 70 47.41 -4.39 -34.75
N THR A 71 47.01 -5.64 -34.65
CA THR A 71 47.71 -6.81 -35.22
C THR A 71 47.82 -6.67 -36.75
N PRO A 72 48.97 -7.00 -37.37
CA PRO A 72 49.15 -6.90 -38.81
C PRO A 72 48.22 -7.85 -39.58
N THR A 73 47.59 -7.29 -40.61
CA THR A 73 46.75 -7.98 -41.59
C THR A 73 47.57 -9.01 -42.37
N GLU A 74 47.25 -10.29 -42.22
CA GLU A 74 47.74 -11.32 -43.14
C GLU A 74 47.03 -11.22 -44.49
N GLU A 75 47.85 -11.24 -45.54
CA GLU A 75 47.49 -11.19 -46.95
C GLU A 75 46.76 -12.49 -47.38
N PRO A 76 45.59 -12.41 -48.05
CA PRO A 76 44.85 -13.61 -48.42
C PRO A 76 45.54 -14.33 -49.59
N LYS A 77 46.02 -15.54 -49.30
CA LYS A 77 46.54 -16.50 -50.27
C LYS A 77 45.41 -16.95 -51.20
N THR A 78 45.56 -16.69 -52.49
CA THR A 78 44.63 -17.10 -53.54
C THR A 78 44.65 -18.61 -53.80
N THR A 79 43.52 -19.08 -54.38
CA THR A 79 43.31 -20.29 -55.20
C THR A 79 42.82 -21.57 -54.52
N GLY A 80 41.49 -21.74 -54.55
CA GLY A 80 40.79 -23.02 -54.62
C GLY A 80 39.67 -22.92 -55.65
N SER A 81 39.64 -23.86 -56.59
CA SER A 81 38.72 -23.99 -57.74
C SER A 81 37.23 -23.96 -57.35
N PRO A 82 36.32 -23.33 -58.12
CA PRO A 82 34.88 -23.38 -57.84
C PRO A 82 34.33 -24.78 -58.12
N THR A 83 34.06 -25.54 -57.07
CA THR A 83 33.24 -26.75 -57.11
C THR A 83 31.82 -26.38 -57.57
N PRO A 84 31.19 -27.12 -58.51
CA PRO A 84 29.85 -26.81 -59.00
C PRO A 84 28.85 -26.77 -57.83
N THR A 85 28.36 -25.58 -57.54
CA THR A 85 27.39 -25.33 -56.47
C THR A 85 26.06 -25.96 -56.85
N LYS A 86 25.51 -26.82 -55.98
CA LYS A 86 24.17 -27.38 -56.17
C LYS A 86 23.17 -26.22 -56.32
N LYS A 87 22.30 -26.34 -57.33
CA LYS A 87 21.20 -25.42 -57.62
C LYS A 87 20.49 -25.03 -56.32
N PRO A 88 20.23 -23.72 -56.05
CA PRO A 88 19.57 -23.30 -54.83
C PRO A 88 18.19 -23.96 -54.75
N THR A 89 18.02 -24.80 -53.72
CA THR A 89 16.71 -25.32 -53.33
C THR A 89 15.87 -24.12 -52.91
N SER A 90 14.69 -23.95 -53.49
CA SER A 90 13.75 -22.89 -53.10
C SER A 90 13.50 -22.97 -51.61
N THR A 91 14.02 -22.00 -50.84
CA THR A 91 13.70 -21.86 -49.43
C THR A 91 12.19 -21.59 -49.34
N PRO A 92 11.42 -22.38 -48.58
CA PRO A 92 10.00 -22.09 -48.39
C PRO A 92 9.87 -20.68 -47.81
N THR A 93 9.04 -19.85 -48.45
CA THR A 93 8.66 -18.54 -47.93
C THR A 93 8.10 -18.73 -46.51
N PRO A 94 8.56 -17.98 -45.50
CA PRO A 94 8.00 -18.10 -44.16
C PRO A 94 6.50 -17.81 -44.21
N THR A 95 5.69 -18.82 -43.88
CA THR A 95 4.25 -18.63 -43.70
C THR A 95 4.07 -17.68 -42.52
N LEU A 96 3.42 -16.55 -42.73
CA LEU A 96 3.11 -15.61 -41.65
C LEU A 96 2.22 -16.31 -40.62
N THR A 97 2.73 -16.49 -39.40
CA THR A 97 1.91 -16.91 -38.26
C THR A 97 0.91 -15.79 -37.95
N PRO A 98 -0.39 -16.07 -37.82
CA PRO A 98 -1.36 -15.03 -37.46
C PRO A 98 -0.99 -14.42 -36.10
N THR A 99 -0.96 -13.09 -36.02
CA THR A 99 -0.81 -12.39 -34.75
C THR A 99 -2.03 -12.68 -33.87
N PRO A 100 -1.85 -13.11 -32.60
CA PRO A 100 -2.97 -13.31 -31.69
C PRO A 100 -3.80 -12.04 -31.52
N ALA A 101 -5.12 -12.16 -31.55
CA ALA A 101 -6.01 -11.03 -31.32
C ALA A 101 -6.16 -10.76 -29.81
N SER A 102 -5.78 -9.57 -29.36
CA SER A 102 -5.94 -9.15 -27.96
C SER A 102 -7.42 -8.93 -27.60
N GLN A 103 -7.79 -9.38 -26.42
CA GLN A 103 -9.10 -9.23 -25.79
C GLN A 103 -8.98 -8.41 -24.50
N THR A 104 -10.08 -7.82 -24.04
CA THR A 104 -10.14 -7.06 -22.79
C THR A 104 -11.31 -7.56 -21.94
N MET A 105 -11.05 -7.80 -20.67
CA MET A 105 -12.05 -8.15 -19.65
C MET A 105 -12.00 -7.09 -18.54
N THR A 106 -13.16 -6.65 -18.07
CA THR A 106 -13.26 -5.77 -16.90
C THR A 106 -13.97 -6.53 -15.79
N LEU A 107 -13.31 -6.69 -14.66
CA LEU A 107 -13.84 -7.33 -13.46
C LEU A 107 -14.31 -6.24 -12.49
N SER A 108 -15.50 -6.43 -11.94
CA SER A 108 -16.05 -5.57 -10.87
C SER A 108 -15.56 -6.05 -9.50
N ALA A 109 -15.38 -5.13 -8.55
CA ALA A 109 -15.06 -5.51 -7.18
C ALA A 109 -16.23 -6.21 -6.47
N ALA A 110 -15.89 -7.03 -5.48
CA ALA A 110 -16.84 -7.73 -4.63
C ALA A 110 -17.26 -6.86 -3.43
N ALA A 111 -18.53 -6.42 -3.42
CA ALA A 111 -19.10 -5.52 -2.41
C ALA A 111 -19.06 -6.02 -0.96
N SER A 112 -18.92 -7.33 -0.74
CA SER A 112 -18.78 -7.90 0.61
C SER A 112 -17.33 -7.92 1.10
N LEU A 113 -16.38 -7.54 0.25
CA LEU A 113 -14.94 -7.63 0.47
C LEU A 113 -14.22 -6.32 0.16
N ASP A 114 -14.94 -5.22 -0.07
CA ASP A 114 -14.35 -3.90 -0.21
C ASP A 114 -14.89 -2.94 0.86
N GLY A 115 -14.24 -1.78 1.00
CA GLY A 115 -14.56 -0.79 2.02
C GLY A 115 -13.32 -0.40 2.81
N PHE A 116 -13.42 -0.31 4.15
CA PHE A 116 -12.28 0.02 4.99
C PHE A 116 -12.25 -0.70 6.33
N GLN A 117 -11.05 -0.80 6.90
CA GLN A 117 -10.81 -1.13 8.30
C GLN A 117 -9.96 -0.03 8.96
N SER A 118 -10.14 0.16 10.26
CA SER A 118 -9.45 1.18 11.05
C SER A 118 -8.73 0.59 12.26
N SER A 119 -7.68 1.27 12.73
CA SER A 119 -6.81 0.82 13.82
C SER A 119 -7.52 0.62 15.17
N ASN A 120 -8.72 1.16 15.35
CA ASN A 120 -9.56 0.98 16.54
C ASN A 120 -10.54 -0.19 16.41
N GLY A 121 -10.44 -0.97 15.34
CA GLY A 121 -11.31 -2.11 15.05
C GLY A 121 -12.65 -1.77 14.40
N GLY A 122 -12.87 -0.51 14.03
CA GLY A 122 -14.01 -0.12 13.20
C GLY A 122 -13.77 -0.42 11.72
N GLY A 123 -14.84 -0.70 11.00
CA GLY A 123 -14.80 -0.93 9.55
C GLY A 123 -16.19 -0.91 8.95
N ASN A 124 -16.26 -0.83 7.62
CA ASN A 124 -17.52 -0.81 6.90
C ASN A 124 -17.31 -1.33 5.46
N THR A 125 -18.25 -2.15 4.98
CA THR A 125 -18.30 -2.61 3.59
C THR A 125 -19.40 -1.93 2.76
N GLY A 126 -20.41 -1.34 3.40
CA GLY A 126 -21.58 -0.75 2.76
C GLY A 126 -21.42 0.71 2.33
N ILE A 127 -20.26 1.33 2.57
CA ILE A 127 -19.97 2.73 2.20
C ILE A 127 -18.69 2.82 1.36
N GLU A 128 -18.11 4.00 1.23
CA GLU A 128 -16.92 4.24 0.42
C GLU A 128 -15.69 3.45 0.90
N ILE A 129 -14.74 3.25 -0.01
CA ILE A 129 -13.39 2.83 0.36
C ILE A 129 -12.66 4.06 0.89
N ARG A 130 -12.20 3.99 2.14
CA ARG A 130 -11.57 5.13 2.84
C ARG A 130 -10.13 4.80 3.21
N ALA A 131 -9.22 5.75 3.02
CA ALA A 131 -7.86 5.66 3.51
C ALA A 131 -7.40 7.01 4.08
N GLY A 132 -6.62 6.99 5.16
CA GLY A 132 -6.19 8.21 5.84
C GLY A 132 -6.23 8.08 7.34
N ARG A 133 -6.33 9.21 8.05
CA ARG A 133 -6.37 9.19 9.51
C ARG A 133 -7.07 10.41 10.08
N ASN A 134 -7.48 10.32 11.34
CA ASN A 134 -7.78 11.48 12.17
C ASN A 134 -6.93 11.45 13.44
N SER A 135 -7.28 12.26 14.44
CA SER A 135 -6.56 12.29 15.72
C SER A 135 -6.60 10.96 16.50
N ASN A 136 -7.55 10.06 16.19
CA ASN A 136 -7.88 8.89 16.99
C ASN A 136 -7.60 7.55 16.29
N LEU A 137 -7.63 7.52 14.95
CA LEU A 137 -7.50 6.29 14.19
C LEU A 137 -6.77 6.49 12.86
N ILE A 138 -6.20 5.39 12.37
CA ILE A 138 -5.71 5.24 11.01
C ILE A 138 -6.68 4.30 10.29
N THR A 139 -7.08 4.66 9.08
CA THR A 139 -7.99 3.89 8.23
C THR A 139 -7.27 3.46 6.96
N ARG A 140 -7.47 2.20 6.57
CA ARG A 140 -6.96 1.62 5.33
C ARG A 140 -8.13 1.11 4.50
N GLY A 141 -8.06 1.36 3.20
CA GLY A 141 -9.07 0.92 2.24
C GLY A 141 -8.78 -0.49 1.75
N PHE A 142 -9.80 -1.23 1.34
CA PHE A 142 -9.67 -2.60 0.84
C PHE A 142 -10.55 -2.78 -0.39
N VAL A 143 -10.07 -3.58 -1.34
CA VAL A 143 -10.82 -3.94 -2.55
C VAL A 143 -10.42 -5.32 -3.04
N SER A 144 -11.40 -6.12 -3.44
CA SER A 144 -11.22 -7.51 -3.92
C SER A 144 -11.91 -7.72 -5.25
N PHE A 145 -11.25 -8.44 -6.16
CA PHE A 145 -11.81 -8.86 -7.43
C PHE A 145 -11.80 -10.39 -7.53
N ASP A 146 -12.91 -10.99 -7.95
CA ASP A 146 -12.93 -12.40 -8.34
C ASP A 146 -12.23 -12.54 -9.70
N ILE A 147 -11.18 -13.36 -9.75
CA ILE A 147 -10.36 -13.59 -10.95
C ILE A 147 -10.60 -14.97 -11.58
N SER A 148 -11.53 -15.76 -11.04
CA SER A 148 -11.86 -17.09 -11.56
C SER A 148 -12.44 -17.07 -12.99
N GLY A 149 -12.99 -15.92 -13.42
CA GLY A 149 -13.49 -15.73 -14.78
C GLY A 149 -12.41 -15.44 -15.84
N ILE A 150 -11.14 -15.26 -15.45
CA ILE A 150 -10.06 -15.02 -16.42
C ILE A 150 -9.78 -16.34 -17.18
N PRO A 151 -9.80 -16.36 -18.53
CA PRO A 151 -9.60 -17.59 -19.28
C PRO A 151 -8.21 -18.20 -19.03
N SER A 152 -8.19 -19.50 -18.75
CA SER A 152 -6.95 -20.26 -18.53
C SER A 152 -6.14 -20.41 -19.83
N GLY A 153 -4.81 -20.50 -19.70
CA GLY A 153 -3.89 -20.69 -20.82
C GLY A 153 -3.67 -19.44 -21.71
N LYS A 154 -4.27 -18.29 -21.37
CA LYS A 154 -4.05 -17.02 -22.04
C LYS A 154 -2.81 -16.29 -21.54
N ILE A 155 -2.17 -15.53 -22.42
CA ILE A 155 -1.07 -14.65 -22.03
C ILE A 155 -1.69 -13.33 -21.56
N ILE A 156 -1.46 -12.96 -20.30
CA ILE A 156 -1.91 -11.67 -19.76
C ILE A 156 -0.90 -10.59 -20.15
N ASP A 157 -1.36 -9.65 -20.97
CA ASP A 157 -0.58 -8.53 -21.52
C ASP A 157 -0.50 -7.37 -20.53
N SER A 158 -1.61 -7.04 -19.87
CA SER A 158 -1.68 -5.97 -18.88
C SER A 158 -2.80 -6.22 -17.87
N ALA A 159 -2.63 -5.72 -16.64
CA ALA A 159 -3.71 -5.63 -15.66
C ALA A 159 -3.65 -4.27 -14.96
N THR A 160 -4.79 -3.57 -14.91
CA THR A 160 -4.88 -2.23 -14.34
C THR A 160 -5.97 -2.19 -13.28
N LEU A 161 -5.60 -1.86 -12.05
CA LEU A 161 -6.52 -1.48 -10.99
C LEU A 161 -6.98 -0.06 -11.23
N ARG A 162 -8.29 0.19 -11.23
CA ARG A 162 -8.89 1.51 -11.41
C ARG A 162 -9.86 1.81 -10.29
N LEU A 163 -9.63 2.91 -9.58
CA LEU A 163 -10.45 3.36 -8.46
C LEU A 163 -10.84 4.82 -8.66
N TYR A 164 -12.12 5.14 -8.50
CA TYR A 164 -12.61 6.50 -8.68
C TYR A 164 -12.63 7.24 -7.33
N GLN A 165 -11.82 8.30 -7.23
CA GLN A 165 -11.81 9.15 -6.04
C GLN A 165 -13.05 10.05 -6.05
N THR A 166 -13.83 10.02 -4.98
CA THR A 166 -15.16 10.68 -4.92
C THR A 166 -15.14 11.95 -4.09
N SER A 167 -14.30 12.00 -3.05
CA SER A 167 -14.16 13.17 -2.19
C SER A 167 -12.87 13.13 -1.38
N ILE A 168 -12.52 14.26 -0.79
CA ILE A 168 -11.40 14.42 0.15
C ILE A 168 -11.90 15.10 1.42
N THR A 169 -11.46 14.60 2.56
CA THR A 169 -11.60 15.25 3.86
C THR A 169 -10.23 15.73 4.29
N GLY A 170 -10.07 17.01 4.68
CA GLY A 170 -8.79 17.55 5.13
C GLY A 170 -7.74 17.65 4.02
N ASN A 171 -6.47 17.38 4.35
CA ASN A 171 -5.31 17.42 3.46
C ASN A 171 -4.49 16.10 3.49
N PRO A 172 -5.09 14.96 3.10
CA PRO A 172 -4.47 13.64 3.21
C PRO A 172 -3.23 13.48 2.34
N TYR A 173 -3.17 14.12 1.17
CA TYR A 173 -1.98 14.07 0.32
C TYR A 173 -0.86 14.99 0.81
N GLY A 174 -1.19 16.09 1.49
CA GLY A 174 -0.17 16.95 2.09
C GLY A 174 0.54 16.33 3.28
N VAL A 175 -0.19 15.58 4.13
CA VAL A 175 0.39 14.92 5.32
C VAL A 175 0.84 13.48 5.05
N GLY A 176 0.08 12.75 4.24
CA GLY A 176 0.29 11.34 3.92
C GLY A 176 1.19 11.11 2.70
N SER A 177 1.58 12.18 2.00
CA SER A 177 2.36 12.22 0.75
C SER A 177 1.69 11.56 -0.46
N SER A 178 1.48 10.24 -0.42
CA SER A 178 0.89 9.50 -1.53
C SER A 178 0.13 8.29 -1.01
N LEU A 179 -0.89 7.88 -1.76
CA LEU A 179 -1.66 6.69 -1.47
C LEU A 179 -0.97 5.49 -2.13
N LYS A 180 -0.53 4.57 -1.29
CA LYS A 180 0.15 3.32 -1.63
C LYS A 180 -0.84 2.17 -1.70
N VAL A 181 -0.44 1.13 -2.43
CA VAL A 181 -1.20 -0.10 -2.56
C VAL A 181 -0.33 -1.28 -2.13
N ASP A 182 -0.86 -2.10 -1.25
CA ASP A 182 -0.36 -3.44 -0.95
C ASP A 182 -1.14 -4.49 -1.73
N HIS A 183 -0.48 -5.60 -2.03
CA HIS A 183 -1.09 -6.85 -2.47
C HIS A 183 -1.07 -7.83 -1.31
N LEU A 184 -2.20 -8.48 -1.05
CA LEU A 184 -2.40 -9.36 0.07
C LEU A 184 -3.47 -10.40 -0.28
N ASP A 185 -3.66 -11.37 0.59
CA ASP A 185 -4.76 -12.32 0.56
C ASP A 185 -5.41 -12.28 1.95
N TYR A 186 -6.56 -11.61 2.05
CA TYR A 186 -7.36 -11.53 3.26
C TYR A 186 -8.56 -12.50 3.22
N GLY A 187 -8.52 -13.48 2.30
CA GLY A 187 -9.50 -14.53 2.25
C GLY A 187 -10.86 -14.10 1.69
N SER A 188 -11.89 -14.89 2.04
CA SER A 188 -13.25 -14.78 1.49
C SER A 188 -14.23 -14.05 2.39
N THR A 189 -13.78 -13.55 3.53
CA THR A 189 -14.57 -12.82 4.52
C THR A 189 -13.83 -11.56 4.89
N PHE A 190 -14.55 -10.45 5.02
CA PHE A 190 -13.95 -9.19 5.44
C PHE A 190 -14.09 -9.01 6.95
N GLU A 191 -12.97 -8.95 7.65
CA GLU A 191 -12.91 -8.92 9.11
C GLU A 191 -11.90 -7.91 9.62
N ASN A 192 -12.03 -7.54 10.90
CA ASN A 192 -11.18 -6.52 11.53
C ASN A 192 -9.69 -6.90 11.46
N ALA A 193 -9.36 -8.20 11.56
CA ALA A 193 -7.99 -8.69 11.46
C ALA A 193 -7.29 -8.30 10.14
N ASP A 194 -8.06 -8.04 9.07
CA ASP A 194 -7.55 -7.63 7.76
C ASP A 194 -6.81 -6.29 7.80
N TYR A 195 -7.13 -5.42 8.77
CA TYR A 195 -6.42 -4.16 9.00
C TYR A 195 -4.89 -4.36 9.03
N SER A 196 -4.46 -5.41 9.72
CA SER A 196 -3.06 -5.78 9.94
C SER A 196 -2.63 -7.03 9.17
N ALA A 197 -3.45 -7.53 8.24
CA ALA A 197 -3.08 -8.70 7.44
C ALA A 197 -1.74 -8.49 6.74
N GLY A 198 -0.91 -9.54 6.73
CA GLY A 198 0.39 -9.53 6.08
C GLY A 198 0.24 -9.34 4.57
N SER A 199 1.05 -8.45 4.01
CA SER A 199 1.07 -8.25 2.56
C SER A 199 1.93 -9.32 1.89
N ILE A 200 1.44 -9.88 0.78
CA ILE A 200 2.26 -10.65 -0.16
C ILE A 200 3.30 -9.73 -0.78
N SER A 201 2.91 -8.50 -1.11
CA SER A 201 3.81 -7.45 -1.57
C SER A 201 3.35 -6.10 -1.05
N SER A 202 4.16 -5.47 -0.19
CA SER A 202 3.78 -4.19 0.43
C SER A 202 4.21 -2.98 -0.38
N SER A 203 3.39 -1.93 -0.38
CA SER A 203 3.64 -0.59 -0.94
C SER A 203 4.21 -0.63 -2.35
N PHE A 204 3.72 -1.57 -3.16
CA PHE A 204 4.36 -1.90 -4.42
C PHE A 204 4.19 -0.83 -5.50
N GLY A 205 3.20 0.02 -5.33
CA GLY A 205 2.84 1.07 -6.26
C GLY A 205 2.21 2.26 -5.55
N THR A 206 2.31 3.42 -6.18
CA THR A 206 1.56 4.62 -5.80
C THR A 206 0.34 4.71 -6.68
N LEU A 207 -0.85 4.64 -6.10
CA LEU A 207 -2.11 4.83 -6.83
C LEU A 207 -2.31 6.30 -7.22
N THR A 208 -2.05 7.21 -6.28
CA THR A 208 -2.16 8.66 -6.51
C THR A 208 -1.38 9.44 -5.46
N ALA A 209 -0.96 10.65 -5.82
CA ALA A 209 -0.39 11.64 -4.90
C ALA A 209 -1.14 12.98 -4.97
N ASN A 210 -2.33 13.01 -5.56
CA ASN A 210 -3.10 14.25 -5.75
C ASN A 210 -4.56 14.12 -5.31
N ALA A 211 -5.14 15.25 -4.94
CA ALA A 211 -6.51 15.37 -4.43
C ALA A 211 -7.60 15.49 -5.52
N THR A 212 -7.24 15.47 -6.81
CA THR A 212 -8.19 15.62 -7.91
C THR A 212 -9.20 14.46 -7.90
N ILE A 213 -10.48 14.78 -8.04
CA ILE A 213 -11.59 13.82 -8.15
C ILE A 213 -11.60 13.27 -9.57
N GLU A 214 -11.11 12.05 -9.74
CA GLU A 214 -10.94 11.37 -11.03
C GLU A 214 -10.67 9.87 -10.82
N TRP A 215 -10.61 9.13 -11.92
CA TRP A 215 -10.06 7.78 -11.94
C TRP A 215 -8.58 7.80 -11.61
N LYS A 216 -8.18 6.93 -10.68
CA LYS A 216 -6.79 6.62 -10.36
C LYS A 216 -6.49 5.20 -10.81
N ASP A 217 -5.47 5.07 -11.64
CA ASP A 217 -5.09 3.80 -12.26
C ASP A 217 -3.72 3.35 -11.74
N LEU A 218 -3.55 2.04 -11.52
CA LEU A 218 -2.29 1.43 -11.11
C LEU A 218 -2.07 0.11 -11.85
N ASP A 219 -0.84 -0.10 -12.35
CA ASP A 219 -0.43 -1.38 -12.92
C ASP A 219 -0.31 -2.44 -11.82
N VAL A 220 -1.03 -3.56 -12.02
CA VAL A 220 -1.07 -4.70 -11.11
C VAL A 220 -0.77 -6.02 -11.83
N LEU A 221 -0.18 -5.98 -13.04
CA LEU A 221 0.10 -7.15 -13.86
C LEU A 221 0.82 -8.27 -13.09
N ASP A 222 1.89 -7.92 -12.38
CA ASP A 222 2.68 -8.90 -11.63
C ASP A 222 1.90 -9.51 -10.46
N ARG A 223 0.95 -8.76 -9.88
CA ARG A 223 0.12 -9.20 -8.74
C ARG A 223 -0.93 -10.17 -9.21
N LEU A 224 -1.61 -9.81 -10.30
CA LEU A 224 -2.56 -10.70 -10.95
C LEU A 224 -1.91 -12.00 -11.40
N LYS A 225 -0.72 -11.93 -12.03
CA LYS A 225 0.05 -13.12 -12.41
C LYS A 225 0.45 -13.95 -11.19
N ASN A 226 0.87 -13.31 -10.09
CA ASN A 226 1.17 -14.00 -8.84
C ASN A 226 -0.06 -14.77 -8.32
N ASP A 227 -1.23 -14.14 -8.28
CA ASP A 227 -2.48 -14.75 -7.81
C ASP A 227 -2.89 -15.95 -8.67
N ILE A 228 -2.85 -15.80 -10.00
CA ILE A 228 -3.14 -16.89 -10.94
C ILE A 228 -2.16 -18.05 -10.73
N SER A 229 -0.85 -17.76 -10.64
CA SER A 229 0.18 -18.80 -10.47
C SER A 229 0.09 -19.51 -9.11
N ALA A 230 -0.40 -18.83 -8.08
CA ALA A 230 -0.63 -19.38 -6.75
C ALA A 230 -1.98 -20.08 -6.62
N GLY A 231 -2.80 -20.12 -7.68
CA GLY A 231 -4.13 -20.72 -7.66
C GLY A 231 -5.15 -19.96 -6.82
N ARG A 232 -4.93 -18.67 -6.53
CA ARG A 232 -5.89 -17.84 -5.83
C ARG A 232 -7.08 -17.53 -6.74
N THR A 233 -8.26 -17.46 -6.15
CA THR A 233 -9.50 -17.10 -6.86
C THR A 233 -9.80 -15.61 -6.80
N ARG A 234 -9.01 -14.85 -6.06
CA ARG A 234 -9.16 -13.40 -5.91
C ARG A 234 -7.84 -12.68 -6.11
N SER A 235 -7.94 -11.44 -6.56
CA SER A 235 -6.86 -10.47 -6.47
C SER A 235 -7.29 -9.32 -5.56
N GLN A 236 -6.52 -9.09 -4.51
CA GLN A 236 -6.93 -8.30 -3.34
C GLN A 236 -5.88 -7.23 -3.00
N TYR A 237 -6.37 -6.03 -2.70
CA TYR A 237 -5.53 -4.85 -2.53
C TYR A 237 -5.93 -4.06 -1.28
N ARG A 238 -4.92 -3.55 -0.58
CA ARG A 238 -5.08 -2.63 0.57
C ARG A 238 -4.51 -1.27 0.23
N LEU A 239 -5.27 -0.22 0.46
CA LEU A 239 -4.89 1.17 0.28
C LEU A 239 -4.49 1.78 1.60
N HIS A 240 -3.33 2.43 1.63
CA HIS A 240 -2.86 3.13 2.81
C HIS A 240 -1.97 4.31 2.40
N PHE A 241 -1.88 5.36 3.22
CA PHE A 241 -0.94 6.44 2.93
C PHE A 241 0.50 6.00 3.18
N ALA A 242 1.44 6.56 2.43
CA ALA A 242 2.88 6.32 2.62
C ALA A 242 3.34 6.75 4.02
N ILE A 243 2.69 7.78 4.57
CA ILE A 243 2.89 8.27 5.93
C ILE A 243 1.55 8.18 6.66
N GLU A 244 1.47 7.33 7.68
CA GLU A 244 0.26 7.14 8.49
C GLU A 244 0.40 7.72 9.91
N ASN A 245 1.57 8.25 10.27
CA ASN A 245 1.87 8.76 11.61
C ASN A 245 1.86 10.30 11.73
N ILE A 246 1.58 11.03 10.64
CA ILE A 246 1.52 12.49 10.59
C ILE A 246 0.14 12.94 10.09
N GLY A 247 -0.37 14.04 10.65
CA GLY A 247 -1.68 14.61 10.33
C GLY A 247 -2.81 14.09 11.22
N GLY A 248 -4.04 14.40 10.83
CA GLY A 248 -5.25 14.01 11.51
C GLY A 248 -5.64 14.97 12.63
N ASP A 249 -6.43 15.98 12.31
CA ASP A 249 -7.25 16.69 13.31
C ASP A 249 -8.52 15.88 13.64
N VAL A 250 -9.48 16.46 14.36
CA VAL A 250 -10.74 15.79 14.69
C VAL A 250 -11.61 15.50 13.47
N THR A 251 -11.47 16.28 12.40
CA THR A 251 -12.16 16.09 11.12
C THR A 251 -11.47 15.03 10.27
N GLY A 252 -10.14 14.97 10.36
CA GLY A 252 -9.29 13.99 9.73
C GLY A 252 -8.87 14.34 8.32
N ASP A 253 -7.89 13.59 7.85
CA ASP A 253 -7.29 13.65 6.55
C ASP A 253 -7.58 12.32 5.84
N PHE A 254 -8.61 12.29 5.00
CA PHE A 254 -9.08 11.07 4.32
C PHE A 254 -9.24 11.26 2.82
N ALA A 255 -8.82 10.24 2.07
CA ALA A 255 -9.20 10.04 0.68
C ALA A 255 -10.30 8.99 0.59
N ASN A 256 -11.36 9.33 -0.13
CA ASN A 256 -12.56 8.51 -0.31
C ASN A 256 -12.68 8.08 -1.76
N PHE A 257 -12.89 6.79 -1.98
CA PHE A 257 -13.07 6.18 -3.29
C PHE A 257 -14.41 5.46 -3.35
N GLU A 258 -15.03 5.48 -4.51
CA GLU A 258 -16.27 4.72 -4.71
C GLU A 258 -16.04 3.23 -4.42
N SER A 259 -17.00 2.59 -3.75
CA SER A 259 -17.00 1.15 -3.51
C SER A 259 -17.90 0.42 -4.51
N ALA A 260 -17.87 -0.90 -4.53
CA ALA A 260 -18.75 -1.73 -5.34
C ALA A 260 -20.23 -1.53 -4.99
N ASN A 261 -20.54 -1.11 -3.76
CA ASN A 261 -21.90 -0.71 -3.37
C ASN A 261 -22.37 0.59 -4.03
N ASN A 262 -21.48 1.31 -4.73
CA ASN A 262 -21.78 2.60 -5.35
C ASN A 262 -22.41 3.60 -4.36
N SER A 263 -21.94 3.56 -3.11
CA SER A 263 -22.55 4.29 -1.99
C SER A 263 -22.53 5.80 -2.15
N THR A 264 -21.58 6.34 -2.92
CA THR A 264 -21.54 7.79 -3.23
C THR A 264 -22.37 8.17 -4.46
N GLY A 265 -22.87 7.18 -5.19
CA GLY A 265 -23.74 7.36 -6.36
C GLY A 265 -23.03 7.81 -7.63
N SER A 266 -21.70 7.72 -7.70
CA SER A 266 -20.94 8.19 -8.86
C SER A 266 -21.12 7.33 -10.11
N GLY A 267 -21.51 6.05 -9.95
CA GLY A 267 -21.56 5.05 -11.00
C GLY A 267 -20.18 4.50 -11.41
N ASN A 268 -19.10 5.05 -10.85
CA ASN A 268 -17.72 4.73 -11.20
C ASN A 268 -17.13 3.74 -10.18
N THR A 269 -17.69 2.53 -10.12
CA THR A 269 -17.27 1.50 -9.15
C THR A 269 -15.89 0.92 -9.49
N PRO A 270 -15.16 0.34 -8.52
CA PRO A 270 -13.83 -0.22 -8.74
C PRO A 270 -13.75 -1.24 -9.89
N GLN A 271 -12.67 -1.16 -10.67
CA GLN A 271 -12.43 -2.04 -11.82
C GLN A 271 -11.04 -2.67 -11.78
N LEU A 272 -10.96 -3.93 -12.18
CA LEU A 272 -9.72 -4.57 -12.61
C LEU A 272 -9.82 -4.88 -14.10
N VAL A 273 -9.07 -4.13 -14.91
CA VAL A 273 -9.07 -4.25 -16.38
C VAL A 273 -7.91 -5.13 -16.82
N VAL A 274 -8.22 -6.25 -17.48
CA VAL A 274 -7.25 -7.26 -17.90
C VAL A 274 -7.25 -7.35 -19.42
N LYS A 275 -6.06 -7.26 -20.03
CA LYS A 275 -5.87 -7.53 -21.47
C LYS A 275 -5.10 -8.83 -21.66
N TYR A 276 -5.53 -9.64 -22.60
CA TYR A 276 -4.93 -10.95 -22.86
C TYR A 276 -5.09 -11.39 -24.32
N HIS A 277 -4.29 -12.37 -24.75
CA HIS A 277 -4.43 -13.01 -26.07
C HIS A 277 -4.28 -14.53 -26.01
#